data_AF-A0A957BF06-F1
#
_entry.id   AF-A0A957BF06-F1
#
_cell.length_a   1.000
_cell.length_b   1.000
_cell.length_c   1.000
_cell.angle_alpha   90.00
_cell.angle_beta   90.00
_cell.angle_gamma   90.00
#
_symmetry.space_group_name_H-M   'P 1'
#
loop_
_entity.id
_entity.type
_entity.pdbx_description
1 polymer ?
#
loop_
_entity_poly.entity_id
_entity_poly.type
_entity_poly.pdbx_seq_one_letter_code
_entity_poly.pdbx_strand_id
1 'polypeptide(L)'
;MAEWDFVAAPATVSVNFAVNQANIIVNMLHLLNTVEFNDGFSQWTVDTYHTLTQEEKRRNQLVTMLLEPGTYPAEFTQFSQIIDAIVDTDAVTLRNTALQPVLELDNPPTVDEALASVDAFVEYNRRVASEYEKEEHFNEEYSRWVYEQLVDADAFKQMAVDHLNNMWDRFYRDQWSRNEAMLLESRDAYLQMNMTSFSDVFAAIEAVTG
;
A
#
# COMPACT_ATOMS: atom_id res chain seq x y z
N MET A 1 9.92 -58.93 -7.68
CA MET A 1 9.46 -57.65 -7.12
C MET A 1 10.28 -56.57 -7.82
N ALA A 2 9.63 -55.70 -8.59
CA ALA A 2 10.31 -54.61 -9.29
C ALA A 2 10.24 -53.36 -8.42
N GLU A 3 11.38 -52.83 -8.01
CA GLU A 3 11.51 -51.52 -7.39
C GLU A 3 11.33 -50.46 -8.49
N TRP A 4 10.30 -49.63 -8.34
CA TRP A 4 10.08 -48.48 -9.20
C TRP A 4 10.84 -47.31 -8.60
N ASP A 5 11.98 -46.98 -9.21
CA ASP A 5 12.79 -45.83 -8.88
C ASP A 5 12.12 -44.58 -9.47
N PHE A 6 11.29 -43.90 -8.67
CA PHE A 6 10.70 -42.62 -9.07
C PHE A 6 11.78 -41.54 -8.95
N VAL A 7 12.46 -41.25 -10.06
CA VAL A 7 13.21 -40.00 -10.20
C VAL A 7 12.19 -38.86 -10.24
N ALA A 8 11.91 -38.27 -9.08
CA ALA A 8 11.17 -37.02 -9.02
C ALA A 8 12.00 -35.97 -9.78
N ALA A 9 11.42 -35.39 -10.84
CA ALA A 9 12.04 -34.28 -11.52
C ALA A 9 12.30 -33.17 -10.49
N PRO A 10 13.51 -32.57 -10.45
CA PRO A 10 13.79 -31.50 -9.51
C PRO A 10 12.76 -30.38 -9.70
N ALA A 11 12.22 -29.87 -8.59
CA ALA A 11 11.24 -28.79 -8.62
C ALA A 11 11.86 -27.59 -9.36
N THR A 12 11.33 -27.26 -10.53
CA THR A 12 11.77 -26.09 -11.28
C THR A 12 11.20 -24.85 -10.61
N VAL A 13 12.06 -24.09 -9.93
CA VAL A 13 11.71 -22.76 -9.45
C VAL A 13 11.76 -21.80 -10.63
N SER A 14 10.64 -21.11 -10.90
CA SER A 14 10.59 -20.02 -11.88
C SER A 14 10.55 -18.70 -11.13
N VAL A 15 11.53 -17.85 -11.41
CA VAL A 15 11.60 -16.47 -10.91
C VAL A 15 11.21 -15.54 -12.05
N ASN A 16 10.26 -14.63 -11.80
CA ASN A 16 9.84 -13.63 -12.77
C ASN A 16 10.18 -12.23 -12.25
N PHE A 17 10.81 -11.41 -13.08
CA PHE A 17 11.11 -10.01 -12.78
C PHE A 17 10.16 -9.12 -13.55
N ALA A 18 9.44 -8.27 -12.84
CA ALA A 18 8.53 -7.30 -13.44
C ALA A 18 8.73 -5.92 -12.83
N VAL A 19 8.67 -4.90 -13.69
CA VAL A 19 8.55 -3.51 -13.27
C VAL A 19 7.06 -3.22 -13.16
N ASN A 20 6.54 -3.17 -11.93
CA ASN A 20 5.13 -2.89 -11.66
C ASN A 20 5.00 -1.44 -11.16
N GLN A 21 4.51 -0.54 -12.01
CA GLN A 21 4.35 0.88 -11.69
C GLN A 21 3.39 1.08 -10.52
N ALA A 22 2.27 0.35 -10.50
CA ALA A 22 1.27 0.44 -9.45
C ALA A 22 1.89 0.15 -8.07
N ASN A 23 2.59 -0.97 -7.92
CA ASN A 23 3.23 -1.35 -6.65
C ASN A 23 4.31 -0.36 -6.24
N ILE A 24 5.14 0.11 -7.18
CA ILE A 24 6.20 1.09 -6.89
C ILE A 24 5.59 2.37 -6.34
N ILE A 25 4.54 2.91 -6.98
CA ILE A 25 3.93 4.16 -6.56
C ILE A 25 3.17 4.01 -5.25
N VAL A 26 2.42 2.92 -5.07
CA VAL A 26 1.77 2.59 -3.79
C VAL A 26 2.79 2.54 -2.67
N ASN A 27 3.90 1.82 -2.85
CA ASN A 27 4.97 1.77 -1.87
C ASN A 27 5.54 3.17 -1.59
N MET A 28 5.76 4.00 -2.61
CA MET A 28 6.24 5.36 -2.41
C MET A 28 5.23 6.24 -1.65
N LEU A 29 3.92 6.05 -1.83
CA LEU A 29 2.89 6.73 -1.04
C LEU A 29 2.96 6.31 0.44
N HIS A 30 3.16 5.03 0.74
CA HIS A 30 3.37 4.56 2.12
C HIS A 30 4.66 5.13 2.73
N LEU A 31 5.76 5.16 1.97
CA LEU A 31 7.04 5.70 2.45
C LEU A 31 6.90 7.16 2.92
N LEU A 32 6.09 7.98 2.25
CA LEU A 32 5.84 9.36 2.65
C LEU A 32 5.24 9.47 4.07
N ASN A 33 4.46 8.50 4.52
CA ASN A 33 3.90 8.49 5.88
C ASN A 33 4.94 8.16 6.96
N THR A 34 6.16 7.76 6.57
CA THR A 34 7.20 7.26 7.48
C THR A 34 8.41 8.18 7.56
N VAL A 35 8.46 9.26 6.76
CA VAL A 35 9.61 10.18 6.64
C VAL A 35 9.98 10.85 7.97
N GLU A 36 9.01 11.18 8.82
CA GLU A 36 9.30 11.82 10.12
C GLU A 36 9.92 10.87 11.15
N PHE A 37 9.79 9.56 10.93
CA PHE A 37 10.18 8.55 11.91
C PHE A 37 11.40 7.73 11.48
N ASN A 38 11.86 7.88 10.23
CA ASN A 38 12.95 7.10 9.69
C ASN A 38 13.92 7.96 8.87
N ASP A 39 15.20 7.64 9.01
CA ASP A 39 16.28 8.23 8.19
C ASP A 39 16.59 7.33 6.98
N GLY A 40 17.41 7.84 6.06
CA GLY A 40 17.95 7.05 4.94
C GLY A 40 17.09 7.02 3.68
N PHE A 41 15.98 7.77 3.64
CA PHE A 41 15.21 7.94 2.41
C PHE A 41 15.97 8.75 1.35
N SER A 42 15.59 8.54 0.09
CA SER A 42 16.13 9.34 -1.00
C SER A 42 15.79 10.83 -0.82
N GLN A 43 16.66 11.72 -1.29
CA GLN A 43 16.41 13.16 -1.24
C GLN A 43 15.08 13.53 -1.90
N TRP A 44 14.71 12.87 -3.00
CA TRP A 44 13.44 13.09 -3.69
C TRP A 44 12.23 12.79 -2.79
N THR A 45 12.29 11.71 -2.00
CA THR A 45 11.21 11.33 -1.08
C THR A 45 11.07 12.37 0.04
N VAL A 46 12.20 12.79 0.62
CA VAL A 46 12.26 13.80 1.68
C VAL A 46 11.73 15.15 1.18
N ASP A 47 12.18 15.60 0.00
CA ASP A 47 11.73 16.85 -0.61
C ASP A 47 10.23 16.81 -0.94
N THR A 48 9.74 15.69 -1.48
CA THR A 48 8.32 15.48 -1.76
C THR A 48 7.50 15.59 -0.47
N TYR A 49 7.92 14.91 0.61
CA TYR A 49 7.27 14.98 1.91
C TYR A 49 7.20 16.41 2.47
N HIS A 50 8.30 17.18 2.40
CA HIS A 50 8.32 18.57 2.88
C HIS A 50 7.53 19.55 2.00
N THR A 51 7.26 19.19 0.74
CA THR A 51 6.43 19.99 -0.16
C THR A 51 4.94 19.78 0.09
N LEU A 52 4.54 18.67 0.71
CA LEU A 52 3.14 18.44 1.09
C LEU A 52 2.71 19.36 2.24
N THR A 53 1.52 19.92 2.10
CA THR A 53 0.83 20.58 3.21
C THR A 53 0.46 19.56 4.30
N GLN A 54 0.18 20.02 5.52
CA GLN A 54 -0.25 19.14 6.60
C GLN A 54 -1.56 18.39 6.28
N GLU A 55 -2.47 19.04 5.56
CA GLU A 55 -3.71 18.40 5.10
C GLU A 55 -3.43 17.31 4.05
N GLU A 56 -2.56 17.56 3.07
CA GLU A 56 -2.18 16.56 2.08
C GLU A 56 -1.49 15.34 2.72
N LYS A 57 -0.69 15.55 3.78
CA LYS A 57 -0.08 14.46 4.55
C LYS A 57 -1.13 13.59 5.25
N ARG A 58 -2.12 14.22 5.91
CA ARG A 58 -3.24 13.50 6.55
C ARG A 58 -4.06 12.72 5.53
N ARG A 59 -4.36 13.33 4.38
CA ARG A 59 -5.04 12.64 3.26
C ARG A 59 -4.21 11.48 2.73
N ASN A 60 -2.89 11.66 2.56
CA ASN A 60 -2.01 10.58 2.15
C ASN A 60 -2.07 9.40 3.11
N GLN A 61 -1.98 9.66 4.42
CA GLN A 61 -2.08 8.63 5.44
C GLN A 61 -3.41 7.87 5.37
N LEU A 62 -4.53 8.58 5.25
CA LEU A 62 -5.85 7.96 5.16
C LEU A 62 -6.03 7.16 3.86
N VAL A 63 -5.64 7.72 2.72
CA VAL A 63 -5.81 7.07 1.42
C VAL A 63 -4.91 5.85 1.28
N THR A 64 -3.70 5.85 1.84
CA THR A 64 -2.84 4.67 1.81
C THR A 64 -3.43 3.47 2.55
N MET A 65 -4.36 3.67 3.50
CA MET A 65 -5.08 2.55 4.13
C MET A 65 -5.97 1.79 3.13
N LEU A 66 -6.39 2.43 2.04
CA LEU A 66 -7.12 1.77 0.95
C LEU A 66 -6.21 0.95 0.03
N LEU A 67 -4.90 1.16 0.10
CA LEU A 67 -3.90 0.68 -0.85
C LEU A 67 -2.98 -0.39 -0.27
N GLU A 68 -3.37 -0.99 0.87
CA GLU A 68 -2.60 -2.08 1.46
C GLU A 68 -2.41 -3.25 0.46
N PRO A 69 -1.26 -3.95 0.49
CA PRO A 69 -1.04 -5.09 -0.39
C PRO A 69 -2.18 -6.10 -0.32
N GLY A 70 -2.80 -6.38 -1.47
CA GLY A 70 -3.93 -7.30 -1.59
C GLY A 70 -5.32 -6.63 -1.64
N THR A 71 -5.41 -5.30 -1.46
CA THR A 71 -6.69 -4.57 -1.64
C THR A 71 -7.02 -4.30 -3.11
N TYR A 72 -6.07 -4.48 -4.02
CA TYR A 72 -6.25 -4.37 -5.47
C TYR A 72 -5.75 -5.64 -6.20
N PRO A 73 -6.29 -5.93 -7.41
CA PRO A 73 -5.89 -7.12 -8.17
C PRO A 73 -4.40 -7.12 -8.54
N ALA A 74 -3.75 -8.27 -8.42
CA ALA A 74 -2.31 -8.42 -8.66
C ALA A 74 -1.90 -8.17 -10.13
N GLU A 75 -2.85 -8.26 -11.06
CA GLU A 75 -2.68 -7.94 -12.47
C GLU A 75 -2.60 -6.44 -12.78
N PHE A 76 -2.89 -5.57 -11.80
CA PHE A 76 -2.73 -4.13 -11.98
C PHE A 76 -1.24 -3.80 -12.06
N THR A 77 -0.83 -3.24 -13.19
CA THR A 77 0.56 -2.91 -13.49
C THR A 77 0.78 -1.41 -13.63
N GLN A 78 -0.29 -0.65 -13.89
CA GLN A 78 -0.30 0.80 -14.00
C GLN A 78 -1.07 1.41 -12.83
N PHE A 79 -0.57 2.51 -12.28
CA PHE A 79 -1.20 3.17 -11.13
C PHE A 79 -2.59 3.72 -11.44
N SER A 80 -2.84 4.13 -12.70
CA SER A 80 -4.17 4.57 -13.13
C SER A 80 -5.23 3.48 -12.96
N GLN A 81 -4.88 2.19 -13.08
CA GLN A 81 -5.84 1.10 -12.89
C GLN A 81 -6.37 1.03 -11.46
N ILE A 82 -5.53 1.37 -10.47
CA ILE A 82 -5.96 1.49 -9.07
C ILE A 82 -6.94 2.64 -8.92
N ILE A 83 -6.64 3.81 -9.51
CA ILE A 83 -7.53 4.97 -9.46
C ILE A 83 -8.87 4.65 -10.12
N ASP A 84 -8.86 4.03 -11.30
CA ASP A 84 -10.08 3.62 -12.03
C ASP A 84 -10.90 2.63 -11.18
N ALA A 85 -10.26 1.66 -10.53
CA ALA A 85 -10.95 0.73 -9.64
C ALA A 85 -11.58 1.43 -8.42
N ILE A 86 -10.91 2.43 -7.83
CA ILE A 86 -11.49 3.24 -6.75
C ILE A 86 -12.70 4.03 -7.26
N VAL A 87 -12.61 4.61 -8.47
CA VAL A 87 -13.72 5.33 -9.12
C VAL A 87 -14.90 4.41 -9.39
N ASP A 88 -14.68 3.14 -9.73
CA ASP A 88 -15.74 2.18 -10.02
C ASP A 88 -16.33 1.53 -8.75
N THR A 89 -15.59 1.55 -7.64
CA THR A 89 -16.04 0.95 -6.36
C THR A 89 -17.16 1.78 -5.72
N ASP A 90 -18.19 1.12 -5.20
CA ASP A 90 -19.25 1.77 -4.44
C ASP A 90 -18.68 2.56 -3.24
N ALA A 91 -19.17 3.78 -3.02
CA ALA A 91 -18.61 4.69 -2.01
C ALA A 91 -18.70 4.13 -0.58
N VAL A 92 -19.81 3.46 -0.25
CA VAL A 92 -20.00 2.81 1.06
C VAL A 92 -19.04 1.64 1.22
N THR A 93 -18.85 0.85 0.16
CA THR A 93 -17.86 -0.24 0.14
C THR A 93 -16.45 0.28 0.39
N LEU A 94 -16.03 1.34 -0.30
CA LEU A 94 -14.71 1.95 -0.14
C LEU A 94 -14.49 2.51 1.28
N ARG A 95 -15.50 3.21 1.82
CA ARG A 95 -15.48 3.68 3.21
C ARG A 95 -15.31 2.51 4.19
N ASN A 96 -16.06 1.42 3.99
CA ASN A 96 -15.98 0.26 4.86
C ASN A 96 -14.61 -0.43 4.79
N THR A 97 -13.92 -0.41 3.64
CA THR A 97 -12.51 -0.82 3.54
C THR A 97 -11.61 0.02 4.44
N ALA A 98 -11.78 1.35 4.46
CA ALA A 98 -11.01 2.20 5.38
C ALA A 98 -11.31 1.95 6.87
N LEU A 99 -12.51 1.44 7.18
CA LEU A 99 -12.92 1.05 8.52
C LEU A 99 -12.45 -0.34 8.93
N GLN A 100 -11.85 -1.12 8.02
CA GLN A 100 -11.50 -2.52 8.26
C GLN A 100 -10.73 -2.76 9.56
N PRO A 101 -9.72 -1.96 9.95
CA PRO A 101 -9.02 -2.16 11.23
C PRO A 101 -9.95 -2.12 12.45
N VAL A 102 -10.98 -1.25 12.43
CA VAL A 102 -11.99 -1.17 13.49
C VAL A 102 -12.96 -2.35 13.43
N LEU A 103 -13.34 -2.77 12.22
CA LEU A 103 -14.29 -3.87 12.00
C LEU A 103 -13.67 -5.27 12.22
N GLU A 104 -12.35 -5.34 12.39
CA GLU A 104 -11.59 -6.57 12.66
C GLU A 104 -11.12 -6.70 14.12
N LEU A 105 -11.46 -5.73 14.98
CA LEU A 105 -11.21 -5.80 16.43
C LEU A 105 -11.79 -7.06 17.07
N ASP A 106 -11.22 -7.49 18.20
CA ASP A 106 -11.91 -8.47 19.05
C ASP A 106 -13.22 -7.87 19.58
N ASN A 107 -14.34 -8.55 19.32
CA ASN A 107 -15.70 -7.99 19.46
C ASN A 107 -15.87 -6.71 18.63
N PRO A 108 -15.97 -6.84 17.29
CA PRO A 108 -16.00 -5.70 16.39
C PRO A 108 -17.36 -4.99 16.45
N PRO A 109 -17.39 -3.65 16.36
CA PRO A 109 -18.63 -2.92 16.16
C PRO A 109 -19.19 -3.12 14.76
N THR A 110 -20.48 -2.87 14.59
CA THR A 110 -21.04 -2.59 13.27
C THR A 110 -20.55 -1.25 12.74
N VAL A 111 -20.68 -1.02 11.43
CA VAL A 111 -20.35 0.28 10.82
C VAL A 111 -21.16 1.41 11.44
N ASP A 112 -22.45 1.18 11.71
CA ASP A 112 -23.34 2.17 12.32
C ASP A 112 -22.90 2.51 13.76
N GLU A 113 -22.42 1.54 14.53
CA GLU A 113 -21.86 1.77 15.87
C GLU A 113 -20.53 2.51 15.81
N ALA A 114 -19.66 2.16 14.87
CA ALA A 114 -18.36 2.81 14.69
C ALA A 114 -18.48 4.29 14.28
N LEU A 115 -19.50 4.62 13.46
CA LEU A 115 -19.77 5.97 12.97
C LEU A 115 -20.92 6.67 13.70
N ALA A 116 -21.41 6.13 14.82
CA ALA A 116 -22.51 6.71 15.58
C ALA A 116 -22.17 8.11 16.13
N SER A 117 -20.90 8.33 16.47
CA SER A 117 -20.36 9.62 16.90
C SER A 117 -18.85 9.66 16.72
N VAL A 118 -18.29 10.88 16.73
CA VAL A 118 -16.84 11.08 16.70
C VAL A 118 -16.15 10.40 17.89
N ASP A 119 -16.75 10.44 19.08
CA ASP A 119 -16.15 9.86 20.29
C ASP A 119 -16.19 8.33 20.25
N ALA A 120 -17.25 7.73 19.68
CA ALA A 120 -17.31 6.29 19.44
C ALA A 120 -16.19 5.85 18.48
N PHE A 121 -16.03 6.56 17.37
CA PHE A 121 -14.98 6.28 16.40
C PHE A 121 -13.57 6.39 16.99
N VAL A 122 -13.29 7.45 17.76
CA VAL A 122 -12.02 7.66 18.46
C VAL A 122 -11.74 6.52 19.44
N GLU A 123 -12.75 6.08 20.18
CA GLU A 123 -12.59 4.98 21.14
C GLU A 123 -12.27 3.66 20.45
N TYR A 124 -12.94 3.34 19.34
CA TYR A 124 -12.60 2.14 18.57
C TYR A 124 -11.19 2.21 17.97
N ASN A 125 -10.76 3.35 17.42
CA ASN A 125 -9.39 3.49 16.92
C ASN A 125 -8.33 3.41 18.03
N ARG A 126 -8.65 3.87 19.25
CA ARG A 126 -7.78 3.67 20.42
C ARG A 126 -7.65 2.19 20.77
N ARG A 127 -8.74 1.42 20.69
CA ARG A 127 -8.70 -0.05 20.85
C ARG A 127 -7.85 -0.71 19.76
N VAL A 128 -7.98 -0.28 18.51
CA VAL A 128 -7.12 -0.77 17.40
C VAL A 128 -5.66 -0.52 17.73
N ALA A 129 -5.30 0.70 18.13
CA ALA A 129 -3.94 1.01 18.54
C ALA A 129 -3.46 0.11 19.70
N SER A 130 -4.35 -0.24 20.63
CA SER A 130 -4.03 -1.13 21.75
C SER A 130 -3.79 -2.59 21.35
N GLU A 131 -4.61 -3.15 20.48
CA GLU A 131 -4.42 -4.52 19.98
C GLU A 131 -3.10 -4.69 19.20
N TYR A 132 -2.59 -3.61 18.60
CA TYR A 132 -1.31 -3.60 17.89
C TYR A 132 -0.12 -3.10 18.73
N GLU A 133 -0.29 -2.88 20.05
CA GLU A 133 0.75 -2.35 20.96
C GLU A 133 1.32 -0.98 20.50
N LYS A 134 0.44 -0.12 19.97
CA LYS A 134 0.75 1.21 19.41
C LYS A 134 0.02 2.35 20.13
N GLU A 135 -0.42 2.17 21.38
CA GLU A 135 -1.17 3.22 22.08
C GLU A 135 -0.38 4.53 22.21
N GLU A 136 0.94 4.46 22.36
CA GLU A 136 1.82 5.62 22.44
C GLU A 136 1.87 6.46 21.15
N HIS A 137 1.49 5.86 20.02
CA HIS A 137 1.40 6.51 18.72
C HIS A 137 -0.03 6.91 18.36
N PHE A 138 -1.00 6.68 19.24
CA PHE A 138 -2.39 7.03 19.00
C PHE A 138 -2.55 8.55 18.91
N ASN A 139 -3.04 9.03 17.76
CA ASN A 139 -3.33 10.43 17.53
C ASN A 139 -4.85 10.67 17.51
N GLU A 140 -5.37 11.23 18.61
CA GLU A 140 -6.79 11.53 18.75
C GLU A 140 -7.26 12.58 17.75
N GLU A 141 -6.49 13.65 17.54
CA GLU A 141 -6.85 14.71 16.59
C GLU A 141 -6.99 14.16 15.17
N TYR A 142 -6.05 13.30 14.76
CA TYR A 142 -6.12 12.61 13.47
C TYR A 142 -7.34 11.70 13.38
N SER A 143 -7.63 10.91 14.43
CA SER A 143 -8.81 10.03 14.45
C SER A 143 -10.12 10.81 14.33
N ARG A 144 -10.22 11.98 14.98
CA ARG A 144 -11.37 12.89 14.84
C ARG A 144 -11.49 13.42 13.41
N TRP A 145 -10.37 13.83 12.81
CA TRP A 145 -10.35 14.28 11.42
C TRP A 145 -10.75 13.17 10.44
N VAL A 146 -10.29 11.93 10.65
CA VAL A 146 -10.68 10.76 9.84
C VAL A 146 -12.18 10.51 9.92
N TYR A 147 -12.78 10.58 11.12
CA TYR A 147 -14.23 10.47 11.28
C TYR A 147 -14.99 11.47 10.40
N GLU A 148 -14.56 12.73 10.39
CA GLU A 148 -15.18 13.78 9.55
C GLU A 148 -15.09 13.45 8.06
N GLN A 149 -14.02 12.78 7.63
CA GLN A 149 -13.89 12.35 6.23
C GLN A 149 -14.78 11.16 5.90
N LEU A 150 -14.94 10.20 6.82
CA LEU A 150 -15.63 8.94 6.56
C LEU A 150 -17.16 9.00 6.72
N VAL A 151 -17.70 10.00 7.43
CA VAL A 151 -19.15 10.10 7.68
C VAL A 151 -19.95 10.26 6.37
N ASP A 152 -19.39 10.95 5.38
CA ASP A 152 -19.93 11.08 4.03
C ASP A 152 -19.09 10.22 3.06
N ALA A 153 -19.65 9.07 2.67
CA ALA A 153 -18.94 8.09 1.87
C ALA A 153 -18.62 8.60 0.44
N ASP A 154 -19.51 9.39 -0.17
CA ASP A 154 -19.29 9.94 -1.51
C ASP A 154 -18.20 11.02 -1.47
N ALA A 155 -18.22 11.89 -0.46
CA ALA A 155 -17.18 12.88 -0.25
C ALA A 155 -15.81 12.22 0.04
N PHE A 156 -15.79 11.15 0.85
CA PHE A 156 -14.58 10.37 1.11
C PHE A 156 -13.97 9.81 -0.18
N LYS A 157 -14.80 9.15 -1.00
CA LYS A 157 -14.36 8.57 -2.27
C LYS A 157 -13.80 9.65 -3.19
N GLN A 158 -14.49 10.78 -3.33
CA GLN A 158 -14.01 11.89 -4.16
C GLN A 158 -12.66 12.43 -3.64
N MET A 159 -12.52 12.61 -2.32
CA MET A 159 -11.26 13.05 -1.70
C MET A 159 -10.12 12.07 -2.00
N ALA A 160 -10.36 10.76 -1.92
CA ALA A 160 -9.36 9.74 -2.22
C ALA A 160 -8.91 9.79 -3.69
N VAL A 161 -9.86 9.87 -4.62
CA VAL A 161 -9.58 9.98 -6.06
C VAL A 161 -8.81 11.26 -6.38
N ASP A 162 -9.23 12.40 -5.84
CA ASP A 162 -8.58 13.69 -6.06
C ASP A 162 -7.14 13.69 -5.50
N HIS A 163 -6.95 13.12 -4.31
CA HIS A 163 -5.63 13.01 -3.69
C HIS A 163 -4.69 12.16 -4.55
N LEU A 164 -5.12 10.97 -5.00
CA LEU A 164 -4.29 10.08 -5.80
C LEU A 164 -3.93 10.68 -7.17
N ASN A 165 -4.88 11.35 -7.82
CA ASN A 165 -4.62 12.07 -9.06
C ASN A 165 -3.63 13.22 -8.85
N ASN A 166 -3.82 14.03 -7.81
CA ASN A 166 -2.89 15.13 -7.47
C ASN A 166 -1.48 14.60 -7.19
N MET A 167 -1.35 13.53 -6.40
CA MET A 167 -0.06 12.91 -6.10
C MET A 167 0.61 12.38 -7.38
N TRP A 168 -0.15 11.70 -8.24
CA TRP A 168 0.31 11.22 -9.53
C TRP A 168 0.82 12.35 -10.41
N ASP A 169 -0.01 13.37 -10.63
CA ASP A 169 0.27 14.46 -11.57
C ASP A 169 1.38 15.38 -11.10
N ARG A 170 1.43 15.68 -9.79
CA ARG A 170 2.38 16.64 -9.24
C ARG A 170 3.76 16.05 -8.98
N PHE A 171 3.85 14.76 -8.63
CA PHE A 171 5.10 14.17 -8.15
C PHE A 171 5.52 12.91 -8.92
N TYR A 172 4.63 11.96 -9.13
CA TYR A 172 5.03 10.62 -9.58
C TYR A 172 5.13 10.47 -11.11
N ARG A 173 4.28 11.13 -11.90
CA ARG A 173 4.23 10.98 -13.36
C ARG A 173 5.57 11.29 -14.02
N ASP A 174 6.14 12.45 -13.68
CA ASP A 174 7.43 12.89 -14.22
C ASP A 174 8.58 12.05 -13.66
N GLN A 175 8.53 11.72 -12.36
CA GLN A 175 9.55 10.88 -11.73
C GLN A 175 9.57 9.47 -12.35
N TRP A 176 8.39 8.89 -12.62
CA TRP A 176 8.26 7.62 -13.32
C TRP A 176 8.88 7.70 -14.72
N SER A 177 8.44 8.69 -15.50
CA SER A 177 8.90 8.88 -16.89
C SER A 177 10.42 9.00 -17.00
N ARG A 178 11.08 9.59 -16.01
CA ARG A 178 12.55 9.72 -15.96
C ARG A 178 13.27 8.41 -15.61
N ASN A 179 12.67 7.57 -14.77
CA ASN A 179 13.32 6.38 -14.23
C ASN A 179 12.90 5.07 -14.93
N GLU A 180 11.81 5.08 -15.69
CA GLU A 180 11.23 3.88 -16.32
C GLU A 180 12.27 3.12 -17.15
N ALA A 181 13.03 3.80 -18.00
CA ALA A 181 14.05 3.16 -18.83
C ALA A 181 15.12 2.44 -17.98
N MET A 182 15.59 3.07 -16.91
CA MET A 182 16.59 2.48 -15.99
C MET A 182 16.01 1.29 -15.22
N LEU A 183 14.74 1.36 -14.80
CA LEU A 183 14.07 0.25 -14.13
C LEU A 183 13.90 -0.96 -15.06
N LEU A 184 13.53 -0.71 -16.33
CA LEU A 184 13.41 -1.75 -17.34
C LEU A 184 14.77 -2.37 -17.69
N GLU A 185 15.82 -1.56 -17.82
CA GLU A 185 17.19 -2.05 -18.00
C GLU A 185 17.64 -2.92 -16.82
N SER A 186 17.34 -2.52 -15.58
CA SER A 186 17.65 -3.30 -14.38
C SER A 186 16.91 -4.65 -14.38
N ARG A 187 15.61 -4.66 -14.72
CA ARG A 187 14.84 -5.90 -14.89
C ARG A 187 15.47 -6.81 -15.94
N ASP A 188 15.85 -6.26 -17.09
CA ASP A 188 16.41 -7.03 -18.20
C ASP A 188 17.78 -7.63 -17.83
N ALA A 189 18.58 -6.91 -17.02
CA ALA A 189 19.81 -7.45 -16.46
C ALA A 189 19.53 -8.63 -15.51
N TYR A 190 18.52 -8.55 -14.63
CA TYR A 190 18.14 -9.65 -13.75
C TYR A 190 17.60 -10.87 -14.52
N LEU A 191 16.83 -10.66 -15.60
CA LEU A 191 16.35 -11.76 -16.46
C LEU A 191 17.49 -12.50 -17.19
N GLN A 192 18.63 -11.85 -17.39
CA GLN A 192 19.81 -12.48 -17.99
C GLN A 192 20.64 -13.28 -16.98
N MET A 193 20.41 -13.11 -15.68
CA MET A 193 21.08 -13.91 -14.66
C MET A 193 20.57 -15.35 -14.70
N ASN A 194 21.49 -16.31 -14.62
CA ASN A 194 21.14 -17.71 -14.61
C ASN A 194 20.54 -18.12 -13.26
N MET A 195 19.23 -17.98 -13.11
CA MET A 195 18.55 -18.33 -11.85
C MET A 195 18.47 -19.84 -11.60
N THR A 196 18.76 -20.68 -12.60
CA THR A 196 18.70 -22.15 -12.42
C THR A 196 19.93 -22.70 -11.70
N SER A 197 20.95 -21.88 -11.41
CA SER A 197 22.11 -22.29 -10.62
C SER A 197 21.89 -22.25 -9.12
N PHE A 198 20.77 -21.68 -8.64
CA PHE A 198 20.45 -21.63 -7.22
C PHE A 198 19.78 -22.94 -6.77
N SER A 199 20.11 -23.37 -5.55
CA SER A 199 19.64 -24.63 -4.95
C SER A 199 18.14 -24.64 -4.67
N ASP A 200 17.56 -23.46 -4.44
CA ASP A 200 16.17 -23.25 -4.08
C ASP A 200 15.75 -21.78 -4.31
N VAL A 201 14.46 -21.51 -4.06
CA VAL A 201 13.86 -20.18 -4.25
C VAL A 201 14.41 -19.12 -3.31
N PHE A 202 14.80 -19.47 -2.08
CA PHE A 202 15.32 -18.50 -1.11
C PHE A 202 16.72 -18.06 -1.50
N ALA A 203 17.57 -19.00 -1.94
CA ALA A 203 18.89 -18.68 -2.48
C ALA A 203 18.81 -17.79 -3.73
N ALA A 204 17.81 -18.02 -4.60
CA ALA A 204 17.57 -17.16 -5.76
C ALA A 204 17.08 -15.75 -5.38
N ILE A 205 16.23 -15.63 -4.33
CA ILE A 205 15.78 -14.35 -3.80
C ILE A 205 16.94 -13.59 -3.16
N GLU A 206 17.70 -14.23 -2.26
CA GLU A 206 18.86 -13.64 -1.57
C GLU A 206 19.90 -13.09 -2.56
N ALA A 207 20.18 -13.83 -3.65
CA ALA A 207 21.11 -13.39 -4.67
C ALA A 207 20.69 -12.10 -5.42
N VAL A 208 19.40 -11.78 -5.43
CA VAL A 208 18.84 -10.57 -6.05
C VAL A 208 18.69 -9.44 -5.03
N THR A 209 18.29 -9.76 -3.81
CA THR A 209 17.95 -8.75 -2.78
C THR A 209 19.12 -8.34 -1.91
N GLY A 210 20.18 -9.15 -1.85
CA GLY A 210 21.30 -8.99 -0.92
C GLY A 210 21.03 -9.59 0.44
#